data_AF-A0A9X8H4R6-F1
#
_entry.id   AF-A0A9X8H4R6-F1
#
_cell.length_a   1.000
_cell.length_b   1.000
_cell.length_c   1.000
_cell.angle_alpha   90.00
_cell.angle_beta   90.00
_cell.angle_gamma   90.00
#
_symmetry.space_group_name_H-M   'P 1'
#
loop_
_entity.id
_entity.type
_entity.pdbx_description
1 polymer ?
#
loop_
_entity_poly.entity_id
_entity_poly.type
_entity_poly.pdbx_seq_one_letter_code
_entity_poly.pdbx_strand_id
1 'polypeptide(L)'
;ENNCFLNVIIQSFWHLVPLRRLLLDVTIKDLPASDDDKANGGGETQDGAAAATNVLKTLKATMMSYEDPSSGSLHPKELRQGLSLLYKTDQLFAEGSMADAEETLLTILNLMHQQSVRGHEFYEETISDLIQLTETERAALKRTRTVASKSVDGYVEKPVAIFDPNSIPHIVFSIYATAALSLHQTDMGSMLKHLPDAINGDLGTCHVDTCNGKLATERVIHRFPPVFAMSLLWSSNSPPKEDIQALLSTISDTLDLSEAFQVDGEAAKMTQVQHGIRCQYRFKGFVCYYGKHYFAFFFSTAHQRWLLFDDNKVTDIGKWTAVVDQYVECLLSFYPKSVIDRFFDFCM
;
A
#
# COMPACT_ATOMS: atom_id res chain seq x y z
N GLU A 1 18.56 2.11 -17.33
CA GLU A 1 17.62 3.11 -16.79
C GLU A 1 17.22 2.68 -15.38
N ASN A 2 17.10 3.60 -14.43
CA ASN A 2 16.80 3.27 -13.02
C ASN A 2 15.30 3.12 -12.78
N ASN A 3 14.67 2.15 -13.47
CA ASN A 3 13.22 1.93 -13.44
C ASN A 3 12.79 0.70 -12.63
N CYS A 4 13.72 -0.03 -12.01
CA CYS A 4 13.39 -1.27 -11.29
C CYS A 4 12.38 -1.06 -10.16
N PHE A 5 12.37 0.11 -9.51
CA PHE A 5 11.36 0.48 -8.51
C PHE A 5 9.94 0.56 -9.12
N LEU A 6 9.77 1.03 -10.37
CA LEU A 6 8.47 0.98 -11.06
C LEU A 6 8.12 -0.44 -11.49
N ASN A 7 9.10 -1.20 -11.97
CA ASN A 7 8.88 -2.57 -12.43
C ASN A 7 8.29 -3.42 -11.31
N VAL A 8 8.84 -3.35 -10.09
CA VAL A 8 8.31 -4.11 -8.95
C VAL A 8 6.92 -3.64 -8.51
N ILE A 9 6.61 -2.34 -8.60
CA ILE A 9 5.25 -1.83 -8.30
C ILE A 9 4.24 -2.28 -9.35
N ILE A 10 4.61 -2.28 -10.64
CA ILE A 10 3.79 -2.86 -11.70
C ILE A 10 3.52 -4.35 -11.42
N GLN A 11 4.51 -5.10 -10.93
CA GLN A 11 4.29 -6.50 -10.52
C GLN A 11 3.35 -6.62 -9.32
N SER A 12 3.45 -5.76 -8.31
CA SER A 12 2.48 -5.72 -7.19
C SER A 12 1.05 -5.49 -7.70
N PHE A 13 0.85 -4.51 -8.58
CA PHE A 13 -0.48 -4.29 -9.19
C PHE A 13 -0.96 -5.50 -9.99
N TRP A 14 -0.08 -6.18 -10.72
CA TRP A 14 -0.46 -7.35 -11.52
C TRP A 14 -0.84 -8.57 -10.68
N HIS A 15 -0.03 -8.90 -9.67
CA HIS A 15 -0.19 -10.12 -8.88
C HIS A 15 -1.22 -9.98 -7.74
N LEU A 16 -1.49 -8.75 -7.29
CA LEU A 16 -2.51 -8.47 -6.28
C LEU A 16 -3.82 -8.12 -6.98
N VAL A 17 -4.65 -9.14 -7.17
CA VAL A 17 -5.94 -9.03 -7.87
C VAL A 17 -6.80 -7.84 -7.38
N PRO A 18 -6.90 -7.52 -6.08
CA PRO A 18 -7.67 -6.37 -5.65
C PRO A 18 -7.06 -5.03 -6.06
N LEU A 19 -5.73 -4.87 -6.07
CA LEU A 19 -5.10 -3.66 -6.60
C LEU A 19 -5.36 -3.51 -8.10
N ARG A 20 -5.22 -4.61 -8.86
CA ARG A 20 -5.54 -4.62 -10.30
C ARG A 20 -7.00 -4.22 -10.53
N ARG A 21 -7.93 -4.88 -9.86
CA ARG A 21 -9.37 -4.60 -9.98
C ARG A 21 -9.67 -3.16 -9.62
N LEU A 22 -9.16 -2.69 -8.50
CA LEU A 22 -9.33 -1.32 -8.06
C LEU A 22 -8.85 -0.31 -9.11
N LEU A 23 -7.67 -0.52 -9.69
CA LEU A 23 -7.15 0.32 -10.77
C LEU A 23 -8.01 0.25 -12.05
N LEU A 24 -8.47 -0.95 -12.41
CA LEU A 24 -9.33 -1.16 -13.59
C LEU A 24 -10.73 -0.58 -13.40
N ASP A 25 -11.25 -0.56 -12.17
CA ASP A 25 -12.57 -0.04 -11.82
C ASP A 25 -12.57 1.47 -11.57
N VAL A 26 -11.40 2.09 -11.32
CA VAL A 26 -11.28 3.56 -11.22
C VAL A 26 -11.81 4.18 -12.51
N THR A 27 -12.85 5.01 -12.34
CA THR A 27 -13.42 5.81 -13.43
C THR A 27 -12.54 7.04 -13.62
N ILE A 28 -11.66 6.98 -14.61
CA ILE A 28 -10.79 8.09 -14.98
C ILE A 28 -11.58 8.97 -15.94
N LYS A 29 -12.15 10.09 -15.45
CA LYS A 29 -12.84 11.05 -16.30
C LYS A 29 -11.81 11.96 -16.98
N ASP A 30 -11.98 12.17 -18.28
CA ASP A 30 -11.27 13.22 -18.99
C ASP A 30 -11.71 14.58 -18.45
N LEU A 31 -10.74 15.42 -18.07
CA LEU A 31 -11.01 16.83 -17.83
C LEU A 31 -11.52 17.40 -19.16
N PRO A 32 -12.69 18.08 -19.20
CA PRO A 32 -13.12 18.74 -20.43
C PRO A 32 -12.03 19.74 -20.82
N ALA A 33 -11.52 19.61 -22.04
CA ALA A 33 -10.68 20.65 -22.62
C ALA A 33 -11.55 21.90 -22.74
N SER A 34 -11.39 22.85 -21.81
CA SER A 34 -12.00 24.16 -21.95
C SER A 34 -11.32 24.88 -23.10
N ASP A 35 -12.08 25.20 -24.14
CA ASP A 35 -11.63 26.04 -25.26
C ASP A 35 -11.21 27.47 -24.83
N ASP A 36 -11.38 27.83 -23.56
CA ASP A 36 -11.00 29.12 -22.96
C ASP A 36 -9.52 29.20 -22.48
N ASP A 37 -8.75 28.11 -22.53
CA ASP A 37 -7.40 28.00 -21.95
C ASP A 37 -6.26 28.70 -22.71
N LYS A 38 -6.56 29.46 -23.77
CA LYS A 38 -5.54 30.26 -24.48
C LYS A 38 -5.43 31.70 -24.00
N ALA A 39 -6.35 32.20 -23.16
CA ALA A 39 -6.43 33.63 -22.86
C ALA A 39 -5.97 34.03 -21.46
N ASN A 40 -6.03 33.16 -20.44
CA ASN A 40 -5.54 33.45 -19.09
C ASN A 40 -4.70 32.27 -18.62
N GLY A 41 -3.40 32.51 -18.38
CA GLY A 41 -2.42 31.48 -18.04
C GLY A 41 -2.95 30.45 -17.03
N GLY A 42 -3.03 29.19 -17.48
CA GLY A 42 -3.52 28.06 -16.72
C GLY A 42 -2.85 27.95 -15.35
N GLY A 43 -3.66 27.86 -14.31
CA GLY A 43 -3.17 27.70 -12.94
C GLY A 43 -2.52 26.32 -12.76
N GLU A 44 -1.43 26.28 -11.99
CA GLU A 44 -0.64 25.08 -11.66
C GLU A 44 -1.48 23.86 -11.21
N THR A 45 -2.70 24.10 -10.73
CA THR A 45 -3.64 23.08 -10.24
C THR A 45 -4.36 22.28 -11.33
N GLN A 46 -4.60 22.83 -12.52
CA GLN A 46 -5.23 22.10 -13.64
C GLN A 46 -4.23 21.16 -14.36
N ASP A 47 -2.99 21.62 -14.54
CA ASP A 47 -1.92 20.82 -15.15
C ASP A 47 -1.59 19.56 -14.32
N GLY A 48 -1.55 19.70 -12.99
CA GLY A 48 -1.35 18.58 -12.08
C GLY A 48 -2.47 17.54 -12.15
N ALA A 49 -3.73 17.98 -12.30
CA ALA A 49 -4.88 17.08 -12.42
C ALA A 49 -4.86 16.28 -13.74
N ALA A 50 -4.50 16.92 -14.86
CA ALA A 50 -4.33 16.25 -16.14
C ALA A 50 -3.16 15.26 -16.13
N ALA A 51 -2.02 15.63 -15.54
CA ALA A 51 -0.87 14.75 -15.39
C ALA A 51 -1.19 13.51 -14.53
N ALA A 52 -1.89 13.68 -13.40
CA ALA A 52 -2.37 12.57 -12.56
C ALA A 52 -3.30 11.60 -13.33
N THR A 53 -4.20 12.15 -14.14
CA THR A 53 -5.11 11.39 -15.00
C THR A 53 -4.33 10.55 -16.01
N ASN A 54 -3.32 11.13 -16.66
CA ASN A 54 -2.48 10.44 -17.64
C ASN A 54 -1.67 9.32 -17.00
N VAL A 55 -1.08 9.54 -15.82
CA VAL A 55 -0.34 8.50 -15.07
C VAL A 55 -1.22 7.26 -14.85
N LEU A 56 -2.45 7.45 -14.37
CA LEU A 56 -3.38 6.34 -14.11
C LEU A 56 -3.86 5.67 -15.40
N LYS A 57 -4.09 6.43 -16.48
CA LYS A 57 -4.43 5.85 -17.80
C LYS A 57 -3.31 4.97 -18.32
N THR A 58 -2.07 5.44 -18.23
CA THR A 58 -0.89 4.66 -18.66
C THR A 58 -0.71 3.40 -17.82
N LEU A 59 -0.89 3.48 -16.49
CA LEU A 59 -0.82 2.29 -15.64
C LEU A 59 -1.94 1.30 -15.96
N LYS A 60 -3.17 1.79 -16.22
CA LYS A 60 -4.31 0.97 -16.64
C LYS A 60 -4.06 0.25 -17.98
N ALA A 61 -3.54 0.97 -18.98
CA ALA A 61 -3.15 0.39 -20.27
C ALA A 61 -2.03 -0.64 -20.13
N THR A 62 -1.08 -0.39 -19.22
CA THR A 62 -0.02 -1.36 -18.89
C THR A 62 -0.63 -2.65 -18.34
N MET A 63 -1.54 -2.56 -17.36
CA MET A 63 -2.23 -3.75 -16.82
C MET A 63 -3.01 -4.53 -17.88
N MET A 64 -3.69 -3.84 -18.81
CA MET A 64 -4.38 -4.49 -19.93
C MET A 64 -3.40 -5.21 -20.88
N SER A 65 -2.21 -4.64 -21.10
CA SER A 65 -1.18 -5.26 -21.93
C SER A 65 -0.58 -6.50 -21.27
N TYR A 66 -0.51 -6.55 -19.94
CA TYR A 66 -0.10 -7.76 -19.20
C TYR A 66 -1.08 -8.94 -19.39
N GLU A 67 -2.35 -8.67 -19.72
CA GLU A 67 -3.33 -9.72 -20.02
C GLU A 67 -3.11 -10.36 -21.40
N ASP A 68 -2.37 -9.70 -22.30
CA ASP A 68 -2.06 -10.18 -23.63
C ASP A 68 -0.71 -10.94 -23.65
N PRO A 69 -0.71 -12.26 -23.89
CA PRO A 69 0.53 -13.05 -23.98
C PRO A 69 1.47 -12.62 -25.11
N SER A 70 1.00 -11.86 -26.10
CA SER A 70 1.80 -11.39 -27.23
C SER A 70 2.55 -10.08 -26.96
N SER A 71 2.22 -9.38 -25.89
CA SER A 71 2.75 -8.05 -25.56
C SER A 71 4.23 -8.03 -25.16
N GLY A 72 4.84 -9.19 -24.91
CA GLY A 72 6.28 -9.30 -24.64
C GLY A 72 6.72 -8.52 -23.39
N SER A 73 7.94 -7.97 -23.41
CA SER A 73 8.46 -7.15 -22.31
C SER A 73 7.86 -5.75 -22.36
N LEU A 74 7.09 -5.38 -21.34
CA LEU A 74 6.49 -4.06 -21.21
C LEU A 74 7.45 -3.09 -20.54
N HIS A 75 7.57 -1.88 -21.09
CA HIS A 75 8.50 -0.87 -20.59
C HIS A 75 7.76 0.21 -19.78
N PRO A 76 8.20 0.56 -18.55
CA PRO A 76 7.53 1.56 -17.71
C PRO A 76 7.77 3.01 -18.15
N LYS A 77 8.20 3.26 -19.40
CA LYS A 77 8.74 4.57 -19.81
C LYS A 77 7.70 5.66 -19.74
N GLU A 78 6.54 5.42 -20.32
CA GLU A 78 5.44 6.39 -20.35
C GLU A 78 4.94 6.69 -18.92
N LEU A 79 4.86 5.65 -18.09
CA LEU A 79 4.48 5.80 -16.69
C LEU A 79 5.50 6.64 -15.92
N ARG A 80 6.79 6.38 -16.14
CA ARG A 80 7.90 7.14 -15.56
C ARG A 80 7.85 8.61 -15.98
N GLN A 81 7.62 8.88 -17.26
CA GLN A 81 7.51 10.25 -17.78
C GLN A 81 6.32 10.99 -17.16
N GLY A 82 5.16 10.34 -17.05
CA GLY A 82 3.99 10.91 -16.39
C GLY A 82 4.26 11.26 -14.91
N LEU A 83 4.87 10.34 -14.16
CA LEU A 83 5.22 10.58 -12.75
C LEU A 83 6.30 11.67 -12.60
N SER A 84 7.31 11.68 -13.47
CA SER A 84 8.36 12.71 -13.46
C SER A 84 7.81 14.11 -13.73
N LEU A 85 6.79 14.22 -14.58
CA LEU A 85 6.12 15.48 -14.87
C LEU A 85 5.26 15.93 -13.69
N LEU A 86 4.47 15.01 -13.13
CA LEU A 86 3.55 15.28 -12.03
C LEU A 86 4.27 15.73 -10.75
N TYR A 87 5.40 15.11 -10.44
CA TYR A 87 6.23 15.41 -9.26
C TYR A 87 7.55 16.12 -9.62
N LYS A 88 7.51 16.97 -10.65
CA LYS A 88 8.71 17.66 -11.16
C LYS A 88 9.35 18.56 -10.10
N THR A 89 8.55 19.25 -9.30
CA THR A 89 9.03 20.18 -8.25
C THR A 89 9.78 19.44 -7.16
N ASP A 90 9.25 18.29 -6.73
CA ASP A 90 9.85 17.46 -5.67
C ASP A 90 11.03 16.63 -6.18
N GLN A 91 11.20 16.54 -7.51
CA GLN A 91 12.19 15.68 -8.20
C GLN A 91 12.08 14.20 -7.84
N LEU A 92 10.95 13.79 -7.25
CA LEU A 92 10.77 12.48 -6.65
C LEU A 92 10.91 11.33 -7.67
N PHE A 93 10.41 11.54 -8.88
CA PHE A 93 10.46 10.56 -9.98
C PHE A 93 11.26 11.05 -11.20
N ALA A 94 12.27 11.90 -10.99
CA ALA A 94 13.06 12.47 -12.08
C ALA A 94 13.72 11.39 -12.96
N GLU A 95 13.44 11.36 -14.27
CA GLU A 95 14.00 10.39 -15.22
C GLU A 95 15.52 10.14 -15.02
N GLY A 96 15.91 8.86 -14.92
CA GLY A 96 17.29 8.46 -14.66
C GLY A 96 17.67 8.30 -13.18
N SER A 97 16.90 8.84 -12.23
CA SER A 97 17.13 8.65 -10.79
C SER A 97 16.43 7.41 -10.22
N MET A 98 16.97 6.82 -9.15
CA MET A 98 16.23 5.81 -8.38
C MET A 98 15.19 6.50 -7.49
N ALA A 99 13.99 5.93 -7.37
CA ALA A 99 13.00 6.36 -6.38
C ALA A 99 12.66 5.19 -5.46
N ASP A 100 12.06 5.49 -4.32
CA ASP A 100 11.63 4.48 -3.36
C ASP A 100 10.33 3.78 -3.83
N ALA A 101 10.28 2.45 -3.73
CA ALA A 101 9.14 1.67 -4.18
C ALA A 101 7.91 1.82 -3.26
N GLU A 102 8.09 1.92 -1.94
CA GLU A 102 6.99 2.13 -0.98
C GLU A 102 6.35 3.51 -1.21
N GLU A 103 7.17 4.55 -1.36
CA GLU A 103 6.72 5.91 -1.69
C GLU A 103 6.02 5.94 -3.05
N THR A 104 6.53 5.20 -4.05
CA THR A 104 5.89 5.07 -5.37
C THR A 104 4.51 4.42 -5.27
N LEU A 105 4.38 3.33 -4.49
CA LEU A 105 3.10 2.67 -4.29
C LEU A 105 2.09 3.59 -3.60
N LEU A 106 2.49 4.22 -2.48
CA LEU A 106 1.64 5.15 -1.74
C LEU A 106 1.20 6.33 -2.61
N THR A 107 2.11 6.84 -3.44
CA THR A 107 1.81 7.88 -4.43
C THR A 107 0.71 7.43 -5.38
N ILE A 108 0.87 6.27 -6.02
CA ILE A 108 -0.13 5.76 -6.99
C ILE A 108 -1.47 5.49 -6.30
N LEU A 109 -1.47 4.89 -5.11
CA LEU A 109 -2.69 4.64 -4.33
C LEU A 109 -3.40 5.95 -3.98
N ASN A 110 -2.65 6.99 -3.60
CA ASN A 110 -3.19 8.31 -3.32
C ASN A 110 -3.79 8.96 -4.60
N LEU A 111 -3.13 8.84 -5.75
CA LEU A 111 -3.68 9.30 -7.04
C LEU A 111 -5.00 8.59 -7.37
N MET A 112 -5.07 7.27 -7.20
CA MET A 112 -6.29 6.49 -7.41
C MET A 112 -7.43 6.92 -6.47
N HIS A 113 -7.10 7.16 -5.20
CA HIS A 113 -8.05 7.65 -4.22
C HIS A 113 -8.59 9.04 -4.58
N GLN A 114 -7.72 9.99 -4.93
CA GLN A 114 -8.12 11.34 -5.33
C GLN A 114 -9.06 11.34 -6.55
N GLN A 115 -8.83 10.48 -7.54
CA GLN A 115 -9.73 10.34 -8.69
C GLN A 115 -11.09 9.73 -8.30
N SER A 116 -11.08 8.76 -7.37
CA SER A 116 -12.30 8.12 -6.88
C SER A 116 -13.18 9.11 -6.09
N VAL A 117 -12.57 9.96 -5.25
CA VAL A 117 -13.28 11.02 -4.50
C VAL A 117 -13.86 12.08 -5.44
N ARG A 118 -13.06 12.59 -6.39
CA ARG A 118 -13.55 13.54 -7.41
C ARG A 118 -14.72 12.98 -8.23
N GLY A 119 -14.68 11.69 -8.52
CA GLY A 119 -15.78 11.00 -9.20
C GLY A 119 -17.11 11.07 -8.43
N HIS A 120 -17.04 10.92 -7.10
CA HIS A 120 -18.21 10.96 -6.21
C HIS A 120 -18.73 12.38 -5.98
N GLU A 121 -17.84 13.36 -5.77
CA GLU A 121 -18.21 14.77 -5.61
C GLU A 121 -18.91 15.33 -6.86
N PHE A 122 -18.34 15.06 -8.05
CA PHE A 122 -18.95 15.49 -9.31
C PHE A 122 -20.29 14.80 -9.57
N TYR A 123 -20.44 13.53 -9.17
CA TYR A 123 -21.70 12.80 -9.29
C TYR A 123 -22.77 13.37 -8.35
N GLU A 124 -22.42 13.67 -7.10
CA GLU A 124 -23.31 14.33 -6.15
C GLU A 124 -23.70 15.74 -6.61
N GLU A 125 -22.77 16.53 -7.16
CA GLU A 125 -23.04 17.85 -7.72
C GLU A 125 -23.97 17.76 -8.94
N THR A 126 -23.66 16.87 -9.89
CA THR A 126 -24.49 16.64 -11.09
C THR A 126 -25.90 16.19 -10.72
N ILE A 127 -26.05 15.28 -9.75
CA ILE A 127 -27.36 14.84 -9.26
C ILE A 127 -28.07 15.97 -8.50
N SER A 128 -27.36 16.71 -7.65
CA SER A 128 -27.94 17.82 -6.89
C SER A 128 -28.45 18.93 -7.80
N ASP A 129 -27.80 19.15 -8.93
CA ASP A 129 -28.21 20.12 -9.95
C ASP A 129 -29.37 19.59 -10.82
N LEU A 130 -29.38 18.29 -11.15
CA LEU A 130 -30.50 17.63 -11.83
C LEU A 130 -31.77 17.59 -10.97
N ILE A 131 -31.64 17.51 -9.64
CA ILE A 131 -32.76 17.38 -8.70
C ILE A 131 -33.22 18.74 -8.11
N GLN A 132 -32.53 19.86 -8.42
CA GLN A 132 -32.84 21.20 -7.86
C GLN A 132 -32.97 21.21 -6.32
N LEU A 133 -32.08 20.52 -5.62
CA LEU A 133 -32.10 20.48 -4.16
C LEU A 133 -31.76 21.85 -3.56
N THR A 134 -32.53 22.28 -2.57
CA THR A 134 -32.35 23.54 -1.84
C THR A 134 -31.08 23.53 -0.97
N GLU A 135 -30.50 24.69 -0.65
CA GLU A 135 -29.31 24.81 0.23
C GLU A 135 -29.50 24.13 1.59
N THR A 136 -30.73 24.11 2.10
CA THR A 136 -31.11 23.43 3.33
C THR A 136 -31.05 21.90 3.23
N GLU A 137 -31.41 21.33 2.08
CA GLU A 137 -31.31 19.87 1.83
C GLU A 137 -29.85 19.46 1.63
N ARG A 138 -29.06 20.30 0.93
CA ARG A 138 -27.60 20.15 0.80
C ARG A 138 -26.91 20.16 2.17
N ALA A 139 -27.35 21.02 3.10
CA ALA A 139 -26.81 21.11 4.47
C ALA A 139 -27.22 19.92 5.36
N ALA A 140 -28.40 19.33 5.15
CA ALA A 140 -28.87 18.15 5.89
C ALA A 140 -28.08 16.89 5.50
N LEU A 141 -27.76 16.71 4.21
CA LEU A 141 -26.95 15.59 3.72
C LEU A 141 -25.51 15.62 4.29
N LYS A 142 -24.93 16.82 4.41
CA LYS A 142 -23.60 17.03 5.04
C LYS A 142 -23.57 16.75 6.55
N ARG A 143 -24.70 16.79 7.25
CA ARG A 143 -24.78 16.65 8.72
C ARG A 143 -24.80 15.21 9.25
N THR A 144 -24.95 14.20 8.40
CA THR A 144 -24.97 12.78 8.83
C THR A 144 -23.59 12.28 9.32
N ARG A 145 -22.56 13.14 9.34
CA ARG A 145 -21.16 12.77 9.56
C ARG A 145 -20.50 13.49 10.75
N THR A 146 -21.23 13.65 11.85
CA THR A 146 -20.65 14.14 13.11
C THR A 146 -21.12 13.28 14.28
N VAL A 147 -20.29 12.32 14.68
CA VAL A 147 -20.48 11.57 15.93
C VAL A 147 -19.86 12.41 17.05
N ALA A 148 -20.71 13.03 17.87
CA ALA A 148 -20.31 13.57 19.15
C ALA A 148 -20.66 12.57 20.25
N SER A 149 -19.73 12.29 21.16
CA SER A 149 -20.06 11.65 22.43
C SER A 149 -19.18 12.21 23.55
N LYS A 150 -19.83 12.74 24.60
CA LYS A 150 -19.24 13.02 25.92
C LYS A 150 -19.10 11.73 26.73
N SER A 151 -18.03 11.59 27.51
CA SER A 151 -18.10 11.37 28.96
C SER A 151 -16.69 11.42 29.60
N VAL A 152 -16.65 11.81 30.87
CA VAL A 152 -15.49 11.81 31.76
C VAL A 152 -15.58 10.59 32.68
N ASP A 153 -14.63 9.68 32.56
CA ASP A 153 -13.73 9.10 33.60
C ASP A 153 -13.10 7.82 33.00
N GLY A 154 -11.77 7.74 32.95
CA GLY A 154 -11.02 6.77 32.13
C GLY A 154 -10.58 7.36 30.79
N TYR A 155 -9.60 8.27 30.85
CA TYR A 155 -9.09 9.00 29.68
C TYR A 155 -8.44 8.05 28.67
N VAL A 156 -9.17 7.71 27.61
CA VAL A 156 -8.62 7.22 26.36
C VAL A 156 -8.48 8.44 25.47
N GLU A 157 -7.24 8.85 25.18
CA GLU A 157 -7.00 9.81 24.11
C GLU A 157 -7.47 9.15 22.82
N LYS A 158 -8.65 9.56 22.31
CA LYS A 158 -9.19 9.01 21.07
C LYS A 158 -8.18 9.36 19.97
N PRO A 159 -7.50 8.37 19.36
CA PRO A 159 -6.60 8.65 18.27
C PRO A 159 -7.40 9.38 17.20
N VAL A 160 -6.86 10.50 16.69
CA VAL A 160 -7.39 11.11 15.47
C VAL A 160 -6.98 10.21 14.32
N ALA A 161 -7.62 9.05 14.20
CA ALA A 161 -7.57 8.29 12.97
C ALA A 161 -8.38 9.10 11.96
N ILE A 162 -7.68 9.76 11.05
CA ILE A 162 -8.28 10.43 9.89
C ILE A 162 -8.79 9.31 8.98
N PHE A 163 -9.96 8.76 9.32
CA PHE A 163 -10.65 7.80 8.48
C PHE A 163 -11.31 8.55 7.33
N ASP A 164 -10.69 8.49 6.15
CA ASP A 164 -11.42 8.75 4.92
C ASP A 164 -12.18 7.46 4.53
N PRO A 165 -13.52 7.44 4.61
CA PRO A 165 -14.34 6.30 4.20
C PRO A 165 -14.19 5.95 2.72
N ASN A 166 -13.76 6.92 1.89
CA ASN A 166 -13.47 6.78 0.46
C ASN A 166 -12.00 6.40 0.18
N SER A 167 -11.15 6.34 1.22
CA SER A 167 -9.80 5.81 1.06
C SER A 167 -9.86 4.33 0.76
N ILE A 168 -9.04 3.91 -0.19
CA ILE A 168 -8.78 2.52 -0.50
C ILE A 168 -8.29 1.90 0.80
N PRO A 169 -8.99 0.93 1.41
CA PRO A 169 -8.51 0.34 2.64
C PRO A 169 -7.26 -0.47 2.30
N HIS A 170 -6.10 0.12 2.54
CA HIS A 170 -4.81 -0.54 2.49
C HIS A 170 -4.16 -0.28 3.84
N ILE A 171 -3.59 -1.33 4.41
CA ILE A 171 -2.70 -1.18 5.55
C ILE A 171 -1.31 -1.24 4.94
N VAL A 172 -0.58 -0.13 5.03
CA VAL A 172 0.87 -0.07 4.81
C VAL A 172 1.44 0.56 6.05
N PHE A 173 2.26 -0.18 6.78
CA PHE A 173 3.07 0.39 7.83
C PHE A 173 4.44 -0.25 7.82
N SER A 174 5.42 0.51 8.26
CA SER A 174 6.82 0.12 8.26
C SER A 174 7.25 -0.24 9.68
N ILE A 175 8.02 -1.32 9.81
CA ILE A 175 8.65 -1.73 11.06
C ILE A 175 10.07 -2.19 10.82
N TYR A 176 10.91 -2.10 11.84
CA TYR A 176 12.24 -2.66 11.79
C TYR A 176 12.20 -4.19 11.91
N ALA A 177 12.89 -4.88 11.01
CA ALA A 177 13.05 -6.33 11.04
C ALA A 177 13.64 -6.83 12.37
N THR A 178 14.53 -6.05 13.00
CA THR A 178 15.09 -6.37 14.32
C THR A 178 14.04 -6.40 15.42
N ALA A 179 13.00 -5.55 15.34
CA ALA A 179 11.89 -5.55 16.30
C ALA A 179 11.01 -6.79 16.12
N ALA A 180 10.76 -7.20 14.87
CA ALA A 180 10.06 -8.45 14.58
C ALA A 180 10.84 -9.68 15.11
N LEU A 181 12.17 -9.70 14.89
CA LEU A 181 13.04 -10.80 15.33
C LEU A 181 13.18 -10.89 16.86
N SER A 182 13.18 -9.76 17.58
CA SER A 182 13.31 -9.76 19.04
C SER A 182 12.12 -10.38 19.78
N LEU A 183 10.99 -10.57 19.08
CA LEU A 183 9.80 -11.22 19.64
C LEU A 183 9.92 -12.74 19.70
N HIS A 184 10.90 -13.33 19.00
CA HIS A 184 11.13 -14.78 18.94
C HIS A 184 9.88 -15.60 18.55
N GLN A 185 9.06 -15.06 17.65
CA GLN A 185 7.84 -15.72 17.18
C GLN A 185 8.12 -16.64 15.97
N THR A 186 7.44 -17.79 15.94
CA THR A 186 7.60 -18.80 14.89
C THR A 186 6.63 -18.64 13.73
N ASP A 187 5.56 -17.87 13.93
CA ASP A 187 4.54 -17.61 12.92
C ASP A 187 4.23 -16.12 12.80
N MET A 188 3.75 -15.72 11.63
CA MET A 188 3.53 -14.32 11.30
C MET A 188 2.38 -13.70 12.09
N GLY A 189 1.32 -14.47 12.39
CA GLY A 189 0.17 -13.96 13.15
C GLY A 189 0.58 -13.55 14.56
N SER A 190 1.30 -14.43 15.25
CA SER A 190 1.86 -14.16 16.58
C SER A 190 2.89 -13.04 16.57
N MET A 191 3.74 -12.97 15.53
CA MET A 191 4.69 -11.86 15.34
C MET A 191 3.97 -10.51 15.24
N LEU A 192 2.92 -10.42 14.40
CA LEU A 192 2.15 -9.19 14.22
C LEU A 192 1.38 -8.80 15.49
N LYS A 193 0.82 -9.77 16.20
CA LYS A 193 0.07 -9.56 17.44
C LYS A 193 0.91 -8.94 18.55
N HIS A 194 2.15 -9.38 18.70
CA HIS A 194 3.08 -8.87 19.73
C HIS A 194 3.98 -7.74 19.22
N LEU A 195 3.85 -7.37 17.95
CA LEU A 195 4.61 -6.28 17.35
C LEU A 195 4.51 -4.96 18.13
N PRO A 196 3.32 -4.56 18.66
CA PRO A 196 3.20 -3.41 19.54
C PRO A 196 4.18 -3.45 20.72
N ASP A 197 4.44 -4.61 21.32
CA ASP A 197 5.34 -4.74 22.48
C ASP A 197 6.81 -4.47 22.12
N ALA A 198 7.21 -4.75 20.88
CA ALA A 198 8.57 -4.50 20.39
C ALA A 198 8.79 -3.07 19.88
N ILE A 199 7.73 -2.41 19.40
CA ILE A 199 7.81 -1.05 18.81
C ILE A 199 7.39 0.05 19.78
N ASN A 200 6.55 -0.26 20.78
CA ASN A 200 6.19 0.66 21.85
C ASN A 200 7.39 0.79 22.79
N GLY A 201 8.35 1.62 22.37
CA GLY A 201 9.41 2.12 23.23
C GLY A 201 8.85 3.03 24.33
N ASP A 202 9.70 3.89 24.91
CA ASP A 202 9.24 4.92 25.84
C ASP A 202 8.54 6.04 25.07
N LEU A 203 7.27 5.83 24.72
CA LEU A 203 6.40 6.86 24.13
C LEU A 203 6.04 7.97 25.12
N GLY A 204 6.59 7.91 26.34
CA GLY A 204 6.35 8.84 27.42
C GLY A 204 5.24 8.38 28.35
N THR A 205 5.01 9.20 29.38
CA THR A 205 3.95 9.00 30.36
C THR A 205 2.73 9.84 30.02
N CYS A 206 1.58 9.34 30.41
CA CYS A 206 0.30 10.04 30.32
C CYS A 206 0.41 11.49 30.87
N HIS A 207 -0.07 12.47 30.10
CA HIS A 207 0.01 13.90 30.46
C HIS A 207 -0.98 14.34 31.55
N VAL A 208 -1.82 13.43 32.04
CA VAL A 208 -2.83 13.70 33.07
C VAL A 208 -2.21 13.47 34.46
N ASP A 209 -2.25 14.47 35.34
CA ASP A 209 -1.57 14.46 36.66
C ASP A 209 -1.92 13.26 37.57
N THR A 210 -3.04 12.58 37.34
CA THR A 210 -3.49 11.40 38.09
C THR A 210 -3.22 10.07 37.39
N CYS A 211 -2.62 10.11 36.21
CA CYS A 211 -2.45 8.98 35.31
C CYS A 211 -0.98 8.54 35.29
N ASN A 212 -0.66 7.45 35.99
CA ASN A 212 0.69 6.86 36.00
C ASN A 212 0.92 5.87 34.83
N GLY A 213 0.09 5.94 33.78
CA GLY A 213 0.17 5.06 32.62
C GLY A 213 1.29 5.46 31.66
N LYS A 214 1.78 4.49 30.88
CA LYS A 214 2.63 4.73 29.71
C LYS A 214 1.78 4.85 28.46
N LEU A 215 2.22 5.69 27.53
CA LEU A 215 1.61 5.75 26.21
C LEU A 215 1.98 4.50 25.41
N ALA A 216 1.02 4.00 24.64
CA ALA A 216 1.18 2.84 23.77
C ALA A 216 0.49 3.11 22.44
N THR A 217 1.10 2.65 21.34
CA THR A 217 0.44 2.65 20.04
C THR A 217 -0.34 1.35 19.90
N GLU A 218 -1.63 1.48 19.59
CA GLU A 218 -2.52 0.37 19.28
C GLU A 218 -2.97 0.48 17.81
N ARG A 219 -3.11 -0.66 17.13
CA ARG A 219 -3.61 -0.72 15.75
C ARG A 219 -4.89 -1.54 15.73
N VAL A 220 -5.99 -0.88 15.36
CA VAL A 220 -7.32 -1.47 15.33
C VAL A 220 -7.85 -1.51 13.91
N ILE A 221 -8.29 -2.69 13.46
CA ILE A 221 -8.92 -2.86 12.16
C ILE A 221 -10.43 -2.63 12.33
N HIS A 222 -10.94 -1.54 11.75
CA HIS A 222 -12.39 -1.28 11.68
C HIS A 222 -13.06 -1.86 10.44
N ARG A 223 -12.28 -2.08 9.37
CA ARG A 223 -12.69 -2.72 8.11
C ARG A 223 -11.50 -3.51 7.56
N PHE A 224 -11.70 -4.78 7.22
CA PHE A 224 -10.64 -5.61 6.62
C PHE A 224 -10.25 -5.07 5.24
N PRO A 225 -8.97 -4.75 5.00
CA PRO A 225 -8.54 -4.23 3.71
C PRO A 225 -8.46 -5.36 2.67
N PRO A 226 -8.81 -5.17 1.40
CA PRO A 226 -8.60 -6.20 0.39
C PRO A 226 -7.12 -6.58 0.22
N VAL A 227 -6.19 -5.67 0.52
CA VAL A 227 -4.74 -5.89 0.53
C VAL A 227 -4.16 -5.43 1.86
N PHE A 228 -3.41 -6.31 2.51
CA PHE A 228 -2.59 -6.01 3.67
C PHE A 228 -1.14 -6.01 3.24
N ALA A 229 -0.46 -4.88 3.42
CA ALA A 229 0.94 -4.76 3.08
C ALA A 229 1.76 -4.23 4.27
N MET A 230 3.01 -4.65 4.37
CA MET A 230 3.88 -4.25 5.46
C MET A 230 5.30 -4.11 4.96
N SER A 231 5.97 -3.02 5.38
CA SER A 231 7.36 -2.77 5.08
C SER A 231 8.24 -3.23 6.25
N LEU A 232 9.21 -4.12 5.99
CA LEU A 232 10.22 -4.55 6.94
C LEU A 232 11.56 -3.91 6.58
N LEU A 233 11.98 -2.99 7.44
CA LEU A 233 13.18 -2.18 7.28
C LEU A 233 14.35 -2.83 8.02
N TRP A 234 15.52 -2.89 7.38
CA TRP A 234 16.75 -3.27 8.07
C TRP A 234 17.49 -2.04 8.57
N SER A 235 17.88 -2.06 9.84
CA SER A 235 18.72 -0.99 10.43
C SER A 235 20.15 -0.96 9.88
N SER A 236 20.55 -2.03 9.18
CA SER A 236 21.87 -2.18 8.58
C SER A 236 21.76 -2.51 7.10
N ASN A 237 22.74 -2.02 6.34
CA ASN A 237 22.93 -2.30 4.91
C ASN A 237 23.46 -3.72 4.64
N SER A 238 23.77 -4.48 5.69
CA SER A 238 24.30 -5.84 5.63
C SER A 238 23.78 -6.65 6.82
N PRO A 239 22.47 -6.94 6.88
CA PRO A 239 21.92 -7.76 7.95
C PRO A 239 22.47 -9.19 7.89
N PRO A 240 22.63 -9.86 9.04
CA PRO A 240 23.08 -11.24 9.09
C PRO A 240 22.20 -12.17 8.25
N LYS A 241 22.81 -13.15 7.60
CA LYS A 241 22.09 -14.16 6.80
C LYS A 241 21.10 -14.93 7.67
N GLU A 242 21.50 -15.24 8.90
CA GLU A 242 20.72 -15.98 9.88
C GLU A 242 19.44 -15.21 10.24
N ASP A 243 19.54 -13.89 10.44
CA ASP A 243 18.41 -13.01 10.73
C ASP A 243 17.43 -12.95 9.56
N ILE A 244 17.95 -12.89 8.33
CA ILE A 244 17.11 -12.92 7.12
C ILE A 244 16.37 -14.24 7.01
N GLN A 245 17.08 -15.36 7.20
CA GLN A 245 16.47 -16.70 7.15
C GLN A 245 15.42 -16.87 8.25
N ALA A 246 15.72 -16.41 9.46
CA ALA A 246 14.78 -16.44 10.58
C ALA A 246 13.51 -15.65 10.24
N LEU A 247 13.66 -14.41 9.76
CA LEU A 247 12.52 -13.56 9.41
C LEU A 247 11.64 -14.19 8.31
N LEU A 248 12.25 -14.68 7.23
CA LEU A 248 11.51 -15.30 6.13
C LEU A 248 10.86 -16.63 6.52
N SER A 249 11.42 -17.33 7.51
CA SER A 249 10.83 -18.57 8.04
C SER A 249 9.58 -18.30 8.89
N THR A 250 9.47 -17.12 9.50
CA THR A 250 8.27 -16.68 10.23
C THR A 250 7.12 -16.34 9.28
N ILE A 251 7.41 -15.95 8.03
CA ILE A 251 6.39 -15.59 7.04
C ILE A 251 5.58 -16.83 6.67
N SER A 252 4.29 -16.76 7.00
CA SER A 252 3.32 -17.83 6.73
C SER A 252 2.63 -17.61 5.39
N ASP A 253 2.19 -18.69 4.73
CA ASP A 253 1.46 -18.61 3.46
C ASP A 253 0.03 -18.08 3.64
N THR A 254 -0.52 -18.23 4.84
CA THR A 254 -1.82 -17.68 5.26
C THR A 254 -1.69 -16.83 6.51
N LEU A 255 -2.55 -15.81 6.63
CA LEU A 255 -2.63 -14.93 7.78
C LEU A 255 -4.08 -14.61 8.10
N ASP A 256 -4.50 -14.78 9.37
CA ASP A 256 -5.78 -14.26 9.85
C ASP A 256 -5.56 -12.90 10.53
N LEU A 257 -6.05 -11.83 9.91
CA LEU A 257 -5.89 -10.49 10.45
C LEU A 257 -6.70 -10.26 11.74
N SER A 258 -7.74 -11.04 11.99
CA SER A 258 -8.52 -10.95 13.23
C SER A 258 -7.79 -11.56 14.43
N GLU A 259 -6.83 -12.46 14.18
CA GLU A 259 -5.96 -13.03 15.22
C GLU A 259 -4.70 -12.17 15.42
N ALA A 260 -4.23 -11.52 14.35
CA ALA A 260 -3.03 -10.69 14.34
C ALA A 260 -3.24 -9.25 14.85
N PHE A 261 -4.47 -8.72 14.76
CA PHE A 261 -4.79 -7.34 15.16
C PHE A 261 -6.04 -7.29 16.02
N GLN A 262 -6.17 -6.23 16.81
CA GLN A 262 -7.45 -5.91 17.42
C GLN A 262 -8.44 -5.50 16.32
N VAL A 263 -9.69 -5.96 16.46
CA VAL A 263 -10.78 -5.69 15.51
C VAL A 263 -11.92 -4.96 16.22
N ASP A 264 -12.50 -3.98 15.54
CA ASP A 264 -13.66 -3.23 16.04
C ASP A 264 -14.59 -2.83 14.87
N GLY A 265 -15.71 -2.19 15.15
CA GLY A 265 -16.65 -1.70 14.16
C GLY A 265 -17.24 -2.80 13.27
N GLU A 266 -17.24 -2.58 11.95
CA GLU A 266 -17.79 -3.55 10.99
C GLU A 266 -16.92 -4.81 10.88
N ALA A 267 -15.60 -4.69 11.07
CA ALA A 267 -14.70 -5.84 11.09
C ALA A 267 -15.05 -6.83 12.21
N ALA A 268 -15.35 -6.35 13.42
CA ALA A 268 -15.75 -7.20 14.54
C ALA A 268 -17.07 -7.96 14.29
N LYS A 269 -17.99 -7.40 13.49
CA LYS A 269 -19.20 -8.12 13.06
C LYS A 269 -18.88 -9.19 12.02
N MET A 270 -17.95 -8.89 11.11
CA MET A 270 -17.53 -9.80 10.04
C MET A 270 -16.77 -11.03 10.53
N THR A 271 -16.05 -10.96 11.65
CA THR A 271 -15.37 -12.14 12.22
C THR A 271 -16.35 -13.22 12.68
N GLN A 272 -17.57 -12.84 13.09
CA GLN A 272 -18.62 -13.76 13.52
C GLN A 272 -19.45 -14.33 12.35
N VAL A 273 -19.40 -13.67 11.18
CA VAL A 273 -20.17 -14.02 9.99
C VAL A 273 -19.28 -14.80 9.01
N GLN A 274 -19.83 -15.78 8.30
CA GLN A 274 -19.07 -16.58 7.30
C GLN A 274 -17.81 -17.30 7.88
N HIS A 275 -17.80 -17.66 9.16
CA HIS A 275 -16.67 -18.35 9.82
C HIS A 275 -15.32 -17.63 9.66
N GLY A 276 -15.29 -16.29 9.59
CA GLY A 276 -14.04 -15.54 9.46
C GLY A 276 -13.37 -15.60 8.08
N ILE A 277 -14.05 -16.08 7.02
CA ILE A 277 -13.45 -16.13 5.67
C ILE A 277 -12.92 -14.75 5.22
N ARG A 278 -13.59 -13.67 5.62
CA ARG A 278 -13.25 -12.28 5.27
C ARG A 278 -12.02 -11.72 6.02
N CYS A 279 -11.46 -12.44 6.99
CA CYS A 279 -10.23 -12.05 7.68
C CYS A 279 -9.03 -12.93 7.34
N GLN A 280 -9.20 -13.92 6.45
CA GLN A 280 -8.11 -14.77 5.96
C GLN A 280 -7.44 -14.18 4.73
N TYR A 281 -6.12 -14.14 4.75
CA TYR A 281 -5.28 -13.60 3.70
C TYR A 281 -4.27 -14.65 3.28
N ARG A 282 -3.85 -14.58 2.02
CA ARG A 282 -2.75 -15.38 1.50
C ARG A 282 -1.58 -14.50 1.12
N PHE A 283 -0.38 -14.97 1.43
CA PHE A 283 0.84 -14.33 1.01
C PHE A 283 0.97 -14.44 -0.52
N LYS A 284 1.12 -13.31 -1.20
CA LYS A 284 1.17 -13.28 -2.68
C LYS A 284 2.53 -12.92 -3.20
N GLY A 285 3.30 -12.12 -2.46
CA GLY A 285 4.63 -11.74 -2.90
C GLY A 285 5.27 -10.71 -2.01
N PHE A 286 6.50 -10.38 -2.37
CA PHE A 286 7.26 -9.34 -1.70
C PHE A 286 8.28 -8.72 -2.65
N VAL A 287 8.54 -7.44 -2.43
CA VAL A 287 9.54 -6.65 -3.13
C VAL A 287 10.79 -6.57 -2.26
N CYS A 288 11.94 -6.66 -2.91
CA CYS A 288 13.25 -6.59 -2.30
C CYS A 288 14.02 -5.42 -2.89
N TYR A 289 14.71 -4.69 -2.03
CA TYR A 289 15.73 -3.74 -2.43
C TYR A 289 17.09 -4.22 -1.94
N TYR A 290 18.07 -4.25 -2.85
CA TYR A 290 19.46 -4.48 -2.49
C TYR A 290 20.37 -3.84 -3.52
N GLY A 291 21.47 -3.22 -3.10
CA GLY A 291 22.51 -2.82 -4.06
C GLY A 291 22.08 -1.73 -5.02
N LYS A 292 21.11 -0.89 -4.61
CA LYS A 292 20.42 0.08 -5.48
C LYS A 292 19.62 -0.57 -6.61
N HIS A 293 19.05 -1.74 -6.36
CA HIS A 293 18.25 -2.46 -7.34
C HIS A 293 17.03 -3.10 -6.67
N TYR A 294 15.88 -2.98 -7.33
CA TYR A 294 14.64 -3.61 -6.90
C TYR A 294 14.36 -4.87 -7.72
N PHE A 295 13.91 -5.92 -7.04
CA PHE A 295 13.39 -7.14 -7.63
C PHE A 295 12.24 -7.66 -6.78
N ALA A 296 11.42 -8.56 -7.32
CA ALA A 296 10.25 -9.03 -6.60
C ALA A 296 10.05 -10.54 -6.75
N PHE A 297 9.45 -11.15 -5.73
CA PHE A 297 8.97 -12.52 -5.79
C PHE A 297 7.45 -12.52 -5.72
N PHE A 298 6.78 -13.18 -6.65
CA PHE A 298 5.34 -13.37 -6.60
C PHE A 298 4.95 -14.82 -6.86
N PHE A 299 3.92 -15.28 -6.13
CA PHE A 299 3.34 -16.59 -6.34
C PHE A 299 2.39 -16.58 -7.54
N SER A 300 2.72 -17.35 -8.57
CA SER A 300 1.81 -17.58 -9.69
C SER A 300 0.77 -18.63 -9.31
N THR A 301 -0.49 -18.21 -9.18
CA THR A 301 -1.60 -19.14 -8.94
C THR A 301 -1.83 -20.07 -10.15
N ALA A 302 -1.56 -19.60 -11.37
CA ALA A 302 -1.70 -20.39 -12.59
C ALA A 302 -0.70 -21.55 -12.66
N HIS A 303 0.54 -21.31 -12.22
CA HIS A 303 1.60 -22.32 -12.25
C HIS A 303 1.82 -23.04 -10.91
N GLN A 304 1.24 -22.54 -9.82
CA GLN A 304 1.50 -23.00 -8.45
C GLN A 304 2.99 -22.95 -8.08
N ARG A 305 3.70 -21.94 -8.59
CA ARG A 305 5.13 -21.73 -8.38
C ARG A 305 5.44 -20.28 -8.08
N TRP A 306 6.51 -20.07 -7.31
CA TRP A 306 7.11 -18.77 -7.05
C TRP A 306 7.96 -18.34 -8.24
N LEU A 307 7.80 -17.08 -8.63
CA LEU A 307 8.54 -16.46 -9.73
C LEU A 307 9.35 -15.28 -9.17
N LEU A 308 10.59 -15.15 -9.62
CA LEU A 308 11.44 -13.99 -9.40
C LEU A 308 11.34 -13.08 -10.63
N PHE A 309 10.99 -11.82 -10.40
CA PHE A 309 10.95 -10.74 -11.38
C PHE A 309 12.13 -9.80 -11.13
N ASP A 310 13.04 -9.78 -12.08
CA ASP A 310 14.25 -8.96 -12.08
C ASP A 310 14.28 -8.18 -13.41
N ASP A 311 13.70 -6.98 -13.40
CA ASP A 311 13.39 -6.19 -14.59
C ASP A 311 12.69 -7.00 -15.69
N ASN A 312 13.38 -7.26 -16.81
CA ASN A 312 12.84 -8.00 -17.95
C ASN A 312 13.02 -9.52 -17.83
N LYS A 313 13.68 -10.00 -16.78
CA LYS A 313 13.94 -11.41 -16.54
C LYS A 313 12.93 -11.95 -15.54
N VAL A 314 12.24 -13.01 -15.95
CA VAL A 314 11.37 -13.81 -15.07
C VAL A 314 12.03 -15.17 -14.87
N THR A 315 12.26 -15.55 -13.61
CA THR A 315 12.88 -16.83 -13.25
C THR A 315 11.89 -17.65 -12.43
N ASP A 316 11.69 -18.91 -12.79
CA ASP A 316 10.90 -19.84 -12.01
C ASP A 316 11.72 -20.41 -10.85
N ILE A 317 11.32 -20.08 -9.62
CA ILE A 317 12.02 -20.48 -8.40
C ILE A 317 11.41 -21.76 -7.81
N GLY A 318 10.13 -22.03 -8.07
CA GLY A 318 9.44 -23.21 -7.55
C GLY A 318 8.76 -22.99 -6.21
N LYS A 319 9.24 -23.63 -5.14
CA LYS A 319 8.58 -23.63 -3.81
C LYS A 319 9.12 -22.50 -2.93
N TRP A 320 8.39 -22.16 -1.86
CA TRP A 320 8.79 -21.13 -0.89
C TRP A 320 10.20 -21.36 -0.32
N THR A 321 10.56 -22.60 -0.03
CA THR A 321 11.91 -22.95 0.47
C THR A 321 13.00 -22.49 -0.49
N ALA A 322 12.80 -22.67 -1.80
CA ALA A 322 13.74 -22.23 -2.82
C ALA A 322 13.77 -20.70 -2.96
N VAL A 323 12.67 -20.00 -2.64
CA VAL A 323 12.65 -18.53 -2.57
C VAL A 323 13.52 -18.03 -1.43
N VAL A 324 13.43 -18.66 -0.26
CA VAL A 324 14.28 -18.33 0.90
C VAL A 324 15.76 -18.53 0.54
N ASP A 325 16.10 -19.68 -0.05
CA ASP A 325 17.48 -19.99 -0.47
C ASP A 325 17.98 -18.99 -1.53
N GLN A 326 17.22 -18.80 -2.60
CA GLN A 326 17.57 -17.87 -3.68
C GLN A 326 17.75 -16.45 -3.17
N TYR A 327 16.89 -15.99 -2.25
CA TYR A 327 16.98 -14.64 -1.75
C TYR A 327 18.25 -14.43 -0.92
N VAL A 328 18.56 -15.38 -0.06
CA VAL A 328 19.81 -15.37 0.72
C VAL A 328 21.03 -15.38 -0.21
N GLU A 329 21.02 -16.20 -1.27
CA GLU A 329 22.10 -16.24 -2.25
C GLU A 329 22.27 -14.93 -3.03
N CYS A 330 21.16 -14.30 -3.44
CA CYS A 330 21.19 -12.98 -4.06
C CYS A 330 21.90 -11.98 -3.15
N LEU A 331 21.52 -11.91 -1.87
CA LEU A 331 22.11 -10.97 -0.90
C LEU A 331 23.62 -11.20 -0.69
N LEU A 332 24.07 -12.46 -0.75
CA LEU A 332 25.50 -12.80 -0.66
C LEU A 332 26.28 -12.45 -1.93
N SER A 333 25.63 -12.53 -3.09
CA SER A 333 26.29 -12.34 -4.39
C SER A 333 26.59 -10.87 -4.71
N PHE A 334 25.89 -9.92 -4.10
CA PHE A 334 25.99 -8.50 -4.42
C PHE A 334 26.89 -7.66 -3.46
N TYR A 335 27.83 -8.28 -2.76
CA TYR A 335 28.72 -7.57 -1.82
C TYR A 335 29.68 -6.54 -2.48
N PRO A 336 29.88 -5.32 -1.91
CA PRO A 336 29.08 -4.64 -0.89
C PRO A 336 28.50 -3.30 -1.40
N LYS A 337 27.21 -3.04 -1.16
CA LYS A 337 26.70 -1.80 -0.51
C LYS A 337 25.17 -1.64 -0.61
N SER A 338 24.64 -1.11 0.49
CA SER A 338 23.39 -0.33 0.67
C SER A 338 22.04 -1.02 0.75
N VAL A 339 21.32 -0.53 1.77
CA VAL A 339 19.90 -0.50 2.16
C VAL A 339 19.03 -1.61 1.63
N ILE A 340 18.36 -2.27 2.57
CA ILE A 340 17.35 -3.27 2.28
C ILE A 340 16.01 -2.75 2.78
N ASP A 341 15.20 -2.32 1.82
CA ASP A 341 13.76 -2.14 2.01
C ASP A 341 13.07 -3.40 1.51
N ARG A 342 12.18 -3.96 2.33
CA ARG A 342 11.36 -5.11 1.95
C ARG A 342 9.91 -4.78 2.15
N PHE A 343 9.13 -4.95 1.11
CA PHE A 343 7.70 -4.71 1.13
C PHE A 343 7.00 -6.06 0.93
N PHE A 344 6.19 -6.49 1.90
CA PHE A 344 5.44 -7.75 1.86
C PHE A 344 3.98 -7.48 1.53
N ASP A 345 3.43 -8.28 0.62
CA ASP A 345 2.06 -8.17 0.14
C ASP A 345 1.23 -9.42 0.46
N PHE A 346 0.19 -9.22 1.26
CA PHE A 346 -0.88 -10.18 1.53
C PHE A 346 -2.18 -9.71 0.89
N CYS A 347 -2.93 -10.67 0.36
CA CYS A 347 -4.22 -10.41 -0.28
C CYS A 347 -5.26 -11.39 0.25
N MET A 348 -6.47 -10.89 0.50
CA MET A 348 -7.64 -11.68 0.88
C MET A 348 -7.97 -12.76 -0.16
#